data_AF-A0A932D4E8-F1
#
_entry.id   AF-A0A932D4E8-F1
#
_cell.length_a   1.000
_cell.length_b   1.000
_cell.length_c   1.000
_cell.angle_alpha   90.00
_cell.angle_beta   90.00
_cell.angle_gamma   90.00
#
_symmetry.space_group_name_H-M   'P 1'
#
loop_
_entity.id
_entity.type
_entity.pdbx_description
1 polymer ?
#
loop_
_entity_poly.entity_id
_entity_poly.type
_entity_poly.pdbx_seq_one_letter_code
_entity_poly.pdbx_strand_id
1 'polypeptide(L)'
;MPPLEGIQGRSAPLADTNVLMIEQLQKLIEALRDEMKQYGEMLALLDRPQHLGSASLADEMLQTVAALRAQDHSIATAWRHRRANQNELAGLVGKPPGTPLLQLLAFLPVTYRPLVTALAQENEHLRLRVQQRAGLNQRQLGRALEFLQRSMKALVPACTETCSMPESVPVAD
;
A
#
# COMPACT_ATOMS: atom_id res chain seq x y z
N MET A 1 67.51 -14.29 -29.95
CA MET A 1 66.23 -13.53 -29.99
C MET A 1 65.10 -14.50 -29.71
N PRO A 2 64.31 -14.32 -28.64
CA PRO A 2 62.98 -14.94 -28.55
C PRO A 2 61.92 -13.99 -29.14
N PRO A 3 60.76 -14.50 -29.57
CA PRO A 3 59.70 -13.69 -30.14
C PRO A 3 58.87 -13.03 -29.04
N LEU A 4 58.48 -11.77 -29.29
CA LEU A 4 57.53 -11.02 -28.47
C LEU A 4 56.11 -11.51 -28.79
N GLU A 5 55.61 -12.47 -28.00
CA GLU A 5 54.19 -12.84 -28.06
C GLU A 5 53.31 -11.68 -27.59
N GLY A 6 52.27 -11.45 -28.38
CA GLY A 6 51.39 -10.30 -28.29
C GLY A 6 50.64 -10.23 -26.97
N ILE A 7 50.76 -9.08 -26.32
CA ILE A 7 49.85 -8.62 -25.28
C ILE A 7 48.56 -8.16 -25.99
N GLN A 8 47.74 -9.12 -26.42
CA GLN A 8 46.37 -8.84 -26.88
C GLN A 8 45.43 -8.76 -25.66
N GLY A 9 44.97 -7.53 -25.40
CA GLY A 9 43.57 -7.21 -25.12
C GLY A 9 42.84 -8.02 -24.05
N ARG A 10 43.10 -7.73 -22.77
CA ARG A 10 42.19 -8.09 -21.66
C ARG A 10 41.46 -6.83 -21.19
N SER A 11 40.51 -6.33 -21.98
CA SER A 11 39.69 -5.15 -21.67
C SER A 11 38.19 -5.44 -21.83
N ALA A 12 37.73 -6.59 -21.31
CA ALA A 12 36.34 -7.05 -21.45
C ALA A 12 35.40 -6.91 -20.22
N PRO A 13 35.83 -6.78 -18.94
CA PRO A 13 34.89 -6.96 -17.82
C PRO A 13 33.93 -5.77 -17.56
N LEU A 14 34.21 -4.59 -18.11
CA LEU A 14 33.41 -3.38 -17.85
C LEU A 14 32.18 -3.26 -18.76
N ALA A 15 32.22 -3.85 -19.96
CA ALA A 15 31.08 -3.79 -20.90
C ALA A 15 29.92 -4.68 -20.41
N ASP A 16 30.23 -5.90 -19.99
CA ASP A 16 29.24 -6.88 -19.54
C ASP A 16 28.49 -6.41 -18.27
N THR A 17 29.22 -5.77 -17.35
CA THR A 17 28.64 -5.23 -16.11
C THR A 17 27.67 -4.07 -16.40
N ASN A 18 27.96 -3.23 -17.40
CA ASN A 18 27.07 -2.13 -17.79
C ASN A 18 25.78 -2.63 -18.45
N VAL A 19 25.86 -3.67 -19.29
CA VAL A 19 24.68 -4.28 -19.91
C VAL A 19 23.77 -4.89 -18.84
N LEU A 20 24.34 -5.68 -17.93
CA LEU A 20 23.60 -6.27 -16.80
C LEU A 20 22.96 -5.21 -15.91
N MET A 21 23.66 -4.11 -15.65
CA MET A 21 23.13 -2.99 -14.88
C MET A 21 21.93 -2.33 -15.56
N ILE A 22 21.98 -2.12 -16.88
CA ILE A 22 20.88 -1.52 -17.64
C ILE A 22 19.67 -2.44 -17.65
N GLU A 23 19.85 -3.75 -17.87
CA GLU A 23 18.77 -4.74 -17.78
C GLU A 23 18.12 -4.74 -16.40
N GLN A 24 18.93 -4.73 -15.34
CA GLN A 24 18.44 -4.70 -13.98
C GLN A 24 17.70 -3.40 -13.66
N LEU A 25 18.17 -2.29 -14.20
CA LEU A 25 17.51 -1.00 -14.08
C LEU A 25 16.15 -0.97 -14.77
N GLN A 26 16.02 -1.60 -15.95
CA GLN A 26 14.74 -1.73 -16.63
C GLN A 26 13.74 -2.54 -15.80
N LYS A 27 14.17 -3.66 -15.21
CA LYS A 27 13.33 -4.44 -14.29
C LYS A 27 12.87 -3.63 -13.08
N LEU A 28 13.77 -2.82 -12.51
CA LEU A 28 13.42 -1.93 -11.41
C LEU A 28 12.41 -0.85 -11.83
N ILE A 29 12.56 -0.27 -13.02
CA ILE A 29 11.61 0.70 -13.58
C ILE A 29 10.23 0.06 -13.74
N GLU A 30 10.17 -1.16 -14.26
CA GLU A 30 8.89 -1.87 -14.41
C GLU A 30 8.26 -2.16 -13.04
N ALA A 31 9.05 -2.63 -12.07
CA ALA A 31 8.57 -2.86 -10.71
C ALA A 31 8.06 -1.57 -10.03
N LEU A 32 8.67 -0.41 -10.29
CA LEU A 32 8.19 0.88 -9.80
C LEU A 32 6.87 1.31 -10.45
N ARG A 33 6.67 0.99 -11.74
CA ARG A 33 5.41 1.28 -12.45
C ARG A 33 4.29 0.36 -11.97
N ASP A 34 4.60 -0.91 -11.74
CA ASP A 34 3.66 -1.86 -11.15
C ASP A 34 3.21 -1.40 -9.78
N GLU A 35 4.14 -1.01 -8.90
CA GLU A 35 3.82 -0.47 -7.58
C GLU A 35 2.90 0.76 -7.67
N MET A 36 3.21 1.69 -8.59
CA MET A 36 2.41 2.89 -8.83
C MET A 36 0.98 2.54 -9.26
N LYS A 37 0.84 1.58 -10.18
CA LYS A 37 -0.44 1.04 -10.63
C LYS A 37 -1.23 0.45 -9.45
N GLN A 38 -0.59 -0.37 -8.62
CA GLN A 38 -1.26 -1.00 -7.47
C GLN A 38 -1.78 0.03 -6.46
N TYR A 39 -1.04 1.13 -6.22
CA TYR A 39 -1.53 2.20 -5.36
C TYR A 39 -2.67 3.00 -5.99
N GLY A 40 -2.62 3.25 -7.30
CA GLY A 40 -3.73 3.90 -8.02
C GLY A 40 -5.02 3.09 -7.95
N GLU A 41 -4.94 1.78 -8.14
CA GLU A 41 -6.07 0.85 -7.99
C GLU A 41 -6.63 0.86 -6.55
N MET A 42 -5.76 0.86 -5.53
CA MET A 42 -6.19 0.98 -4.14
C MET A 42 -6.90 2.31 -3.86
N LEU A 43 -6.40 3.43 -4.38
CA LEU A 43 -7.08 4.72 -4.25
C LEU A 43 -8.46 4.70 -4.90
N ALA A 44 -8.58 4.13 -6.11
CA ALA A 44 -9.87 4.00 -6.78
C ALA A 44 -10.88 3.18 -5.97
N LEU A 45 -10.43 2.12 -5.28
CA LEU A 45 -11.27 1.35 -4.36
C LEU A 45 -11.67 2.17 -3.13
N LEU A 46 -10.73 2.92 -2.54
CA LEU A 46 -10.98 3.73 -1.34
C LEU A 46 -11.85 4.97 -1.60
N ASP A 47 -11.87 5.47 -2.84
CA ASP A 47 -12.66 6.62 -3.27
C ASP A 47 -14.03 6.26 -3.83
N ARG A 48 -14.36 4.95 -3.94
CA ARG A 48 -15.66 4.51 -4.45
C ARG A 48 -16.79 4.99 -3.52
N PRO A 49 -17.77 5.76 -4.05
CA PRO A 49 -18.96 6.12 -3.28
C PRO A 49 -19.76 4.87 -2.90
N GLN A 50 -20.21 4.77 -1.64
CA GLN A 50 -21.19 3.76 -1.24
C GLN A 50 -22.59 4.29 -1.59
N HIS A 51 -23.31 3.59 -2.47
CA HIS A 51 -24.63 4.03 -2.90
C HIS A 51 -25.71 3.44 -1.99
N LEU A 52 -26.62 4.29 -1.52
CA LEU A 52 -27.79 3.87 -0.73
C LEU A 52 -28.89 3.35 -1.67
N GLY A 53 -28.61 2.27 -2.41
CA GLY A 53 -29.43 1.85 -3.55
C GLY A 53 -29.94 0.42 -3.46
N SER A 54 -30.93 0.13 -2.62
CA SER A 54 -31.80 -1.08 -2.59
C SER A 54 -31.15 -2.48 -2.46
N ALA A 55 -29.90 -2.68 -2.88
CA ALA A 55 -29.04 -3.76 -2.42
C ALA A 55 -28.65 -3.46 -0.96
N SER A 56 -28.53 -4.51 -0.15
CA SER A 56 -28.14 -4.35 1.25
C SER A 56 -26.79 -3.64 1.29
N LEU A 57 -26.72 -2.47 1.92
CA LEU A 57 -25.48 -1.73 2.21
C LEU A 57 -24.39 -2.66 2.79
N ALA A 58 -24.80 -3.71 3.51
CA ALA A 58 -23.92 -4.74 4.04
C ALA A 58 -23.19 -5.54 2.94
N ASP A 59 -23.86 -5.90 1.84
CA ASP A 59 -23.26 -6.68 0.74
C ASP A 59 -22.24 -5.83 -0.03
N GLU A 60 -22.56 -4.56 -0.29
CA GLU A 60 -21.62 -3.61 -0.92
C GLU A 60 -20.37 -3.38 -0.06
N MET A 61 -20.55 -3.29 1.26
CA MET A 61 -19.43 -3.19 2.20
C MET A 61 -18.57 -4.46 2.20
N LEU A 62 -19.18 -5.65 2.23
CA LEU A 62 -18.45 -6.92 2.20
C LEU A 62 -17.64 -7.09 0.91
N GLN A 63 -18.21 -6.74 -0.23
CA GLN A 63 -17.50 -6.75 -1.52
C GLN A 63 -16.33 -5.76 -1.53
N THR A 64 -16.54 -4.56 -0.98
CA THR A 64 -15.48 -3.54 -0.88
C THR A 64 -14.33 -4.03 0.00
N VAL A 65 -14.63 -4.64 1.16
CA VAL A 65 -13.61 -5.21 2.05
C VAL A 65 -12.83 -6.35 1.37
N ALA A 66 -13.52 -7.23 0.63
CA ALA A 66 -12.87 -8.29 -0.13
C ALA A 66 -11.91 -7.73 -1.20
N ALA A 67 -12.35 -6.72 -1.95
CA ALA A 67 -11.52 -6.05 -2.96
C ALA A 67 -10.30 -5.36 -2.34
N LEU A 68 -10.46 -4.65 -1.22
CA LEU A 68 -9.35 -4.02 -0.50
C LEU A 68 -8.33 -5.05 -0.02
N ARG A 69 -8.76 -6.21 0.50
CA ARG A 69 -7.85 -7.29 0.93
C ARG A 69 -7.07 -7.88 -0.24
N ALA A 70 -7.72 -8.13 -1.37
CA ALA A 70 -7.05 -8.60 -2.58
C ALA A 70 -6.01 -7.58 -3.05
N GLN A 71 -6.36 -6.29 -3.03
CA GLN A 71 -5.46 -5.22 -3.43
C GLN A 71 -4.25 -5.07 -2.49
N ASP A 72 -4.44 -5.25 -1.18
CA ASP A 72 -3.34 -5.24 -0.20
C ASP A 72 -2.32 -6.35 -0.50
N HIS A 73 -2.79 -7.54 -0.89
CA HIS A 73 -1.91 -8.62 -1.32
C HIS A 73 -1.13 -8.29 -2.60
N SER A 74 -1.77 -7.65 -3.58
CA SER A 74 -1.12 -7.20 -4.80
C SER A 74 -0.05 -6.14 -4.53
N ILE A 75 -0.34 -5.17 -3.64
CA ILE A 75 0.64 -4.17 -3.18
C ILE A 75 1.83 -4.85 -2.51
N ALA A 76 1.60 -5.78 -1.57
CA ALA A 76 2.67 -6.49 -0.88
C ALA A 76 3.56 -7.30 -1.84
N THR A 77 2.98 -7.83 -2.92
CA THR A 77 3.73 -8.54 -3.96
C THR A 77 4.55 -7.59 -4.82
N ALA A 78 3.98 -6.47 -5.26
CA ALA A 78 4.71 -5.42 -5.97
C ALA A 78 5.88 -4.87 -5.14
N TRP A 79 5.68 -4.66 -3.84
CA TRP A 79 6.73 -4.21 -2.91
C TRP A 79 7.90 -5.17 -2.81
N ARG A 80 7.61 -6.48 -2.70
CA ARG A 80 8.63 -7.52 -2.66
C ARG A 80 9.40 -7.56 -3.97
N HIS A 81 8.71 -7.50 -5.10
CA HIS A 81 9.33 -7.50 -6.43
C HIS A 81 10.25 -6.29 -6.62
N ARG A 82 9.79 -5.08 -6.29
CA ARG A 82 10.61 -3.86 -6.33
C ARG A 82 11.83 -3.95 -5.41
N ARG A 83 11.67 -4.45 -4.19
CA ARG A 83 12.78 -4.64 -3.24
C ARG A 83 13.82 -5.63 -3.75
N ALA A 84 13.38 -6.75 -4.35
CA ALA A 84 14.29 -7.72 -4.95
C ALA A 84 15.13 -7.05 -6.05
N ASN A 85 14.49 -6.36 -6.99
CA ASN A 85 15.18 -5.67 -8.09
C ASN A 85 16.12 -4.57 -7.58
N GLN A 86 15.74 -3.84 -6.54
CA GLN A 86 16.57 -2.83 -5.89
C GLN A 86 17.81 -3.44 -5.23
N ASN A 87 17.67 -4.59 -4.56
CA ASN A 87 18.77 -5.27 -3.91
C ASN A 87 19.75 -5.85 -4.94
N GLU A 88 19.25 -6.40 -6.03
CA GLU A 88 20.08 -6.87 -7.15
C GLU A 88 20.86 -5.71 -7.78
N LEU A 89 20.19 -4.58 -8.04
CA LEU A 89 20.86 -3.36 -8.52
C LEU A 89 21.91 -2.86 -7.52
N ALA A 90 21.61 -2.86 -6.22
CA ALA A 90 22.56 -2.48 -5.17
C ALA A 90 23.81 -3.37 -5.21
N GLY A 91 23.64 -4.69 -5.39
CA GLY A 91 24.74 -5.63 -5.55
C GLY A 91 25.63 -5.30 -6.75
N LEU A 92 25.04 -4.96 -7.90
CA LEU A 92 25.78 -4.57 -9.11
C LEU A 92 26.62 -3.30 -8.93
N VAL A 93 26.19 -2.37 -8.07
CA VAL A 93 26.94 -1.15 -7.75
C VAL A 93 27.78 -1.25 -6.46
N GLY A 94 27.94 -2.46 -5.91
CA GLY A 94 28.74 -2.72 -4.72
C GLY A 94 28.17 -2.11 -3.43
N LYS A 95 26.84 -1.99 -3.33
CA LYS A 95 26.11 -1.49 -2.16
C LYS A 95 25.41 -2.61 -1.41
N PRO A 96 25.25 -2.49 -0.08
CA PRO A 96 24.57 -3.51 0.70
C PRO A 96 23.08 -3.62 0.33
N PRO A 97 22.45 -4.79 0.54
CA PRO A 97 21.01 -4.95 0.39
C PRO A 97 20.28 -4.00 1.36
N GLY A 98 19.13 -3.47 0.93
CA GLY A 98 18.37 -2.48 1.69
C GLY A 98 18.84 -1.03 1.54
N THR A 99 19.92 -0.77 0.79
CA THR A 99 20.33 0.61 0.43
C THR A 99 19.17 1.33 -0.25
N PRO A 100 18.71 2.50 0.24
CA PRO A 100 17.53 3.17 -0.29
C PRO A 100 17.72 3.62 -1.74
N LEU A 101 16.65 3.58 -2.53
CA LEU A 101 16.69 3.84 -3.97
C LEU A 101 17.30 5.20 -4.32
N LEU A 102 16.99 6.23 -3.53
CA LEU A 102 17.54 7.58 -3.73
C LEU A 102 19.07 7.63 -3.57
N GLN A 103 19.65 6.78 -2.71
CA GLN A 103 21.11 6.68 -2.58
C GLN A 103 21.74 5.90 -3.74
N LEU A 104 21.00 5.00 -4.38
CA LEU A 104 21.45 4.28 -5.57
C LEU A 104 21.50 5.16 -6.83
N LEU A 105 20.72 6.25 -6.88
CA LEU A 105 20.65 7.19 -8.02
C LEU A 105 22.02 7.74 -8.44
N ALA A 106 22.92 7.98 -7.48
CA ALA A 106 24.25 8.53 -7.75
C ALA A 106 25.13 7.59 -8.59
N PHE A 107 24.82 6.28 -8.57
CA PHE A 107 25.55 5.25 -9.31
C PHE A 107 24.89 4.91 -10.64
N LEU A 108 23.63 5.31 -10.84
CA LEU A 108 22.89 5.06 -12.08
C LEU A 108 23.41 5.90 -13.26
N PRO A 109 23.24 5.42 -14.51
CA PRO A 109 23.50 6.22 -15.69
C PRO A 109 22.62 7.47 -15.72
N VAL A 110 23.21 8.60 -16.11
CA VAL A 110 22.59 9.94 -16.05
C VAL A 110 21.24 9.99 -16.77
N THR A 111 21.11 9.26 -17.89
CA THR A 111 19.89 9.19 -18.71
C THR A 111 18.66 8.68 -17.96
N TYR A 112 18.84 7.78 -16.99
CA TYR A 112 17.74 7.14 -16.26
C TYR A 112 17.41 7.81 -14.92
N ARG A 113 18.36 8.59 -14.36
CA ARG A 113 18.18 9.29 -13.07
C ARG A 113 16.88 10.09 -12.98
N PRO A 114 16.50 10.95 -13.95
CA PRO A 114 15.28 11.74 -13.83
C PRO A 114 14.02 10.86 -13.79
N LEU A 115 13.96 9.82 -14.63
CA LEU A 115 12.83 8.90 -14.67
C LEU A 115 12.68 8.13 -13.35
N VAL A 116 13.77 7.53 -12.86
CA VAL A 116 13.74 6.76 -11.60
C VAL A 116 13.40 7.65 -10.41
N THR A 117 13.92 8.90 -10.40
CA THR A 117 13.58 9.88 -9.37
C THR A 117 12.10 10.21 -9.37
N ALA A 118 11.53 10.54 -10.54
CA ALA A 118 10.12 10.84 -10.68
C ALA A 118 9.23 9.67 -10.25
N LEU A 119 9.56 8.45 -10.69
CA LEU A 119 8.82 7.24 -10.29
C LEU A 119 8.90 6.98 -8.79
N ALA A 120 10.06 7.16 -8.17
CA ALA A 120 10.22 6.96 -6.73
C ALA A 120 9.42 7.99 -5.92
N GLN A 121 9.43 9.25 -6.36
CA GLN A 121 8.66 10.33 -5.73
C GLN A 121 7.15 10.12 -5.88
N GLU A 122 6.70 9.72 -7.07
CA GLU A 122 5.27 9.47 -7.32
C GLU A 122 4.76 8.28 -6.52
N ASN A 123 5.52 7.18 -6.44
CA ASN A 123 5.17 6.03 -5.61
C ASN A 123 5.03 6.42 -4.13
N GLU A 124 5.97 7.21 -3.61
CA GLU A 124 5.91 7.69 -2.23
C GLU A 124 4.68 8.58 -1.98
N HIS A 125 4.39 9.48 -2.92
CA HIS A 125 3.22 10.35 -2.84
C HIS A 125 1.90 9.55 -2.85
N LEU A 126 1.77 8.56 -3.75
CA LEU A 126 0.60 7.69 -3.81
C LEU A 126 0.45 6.83 -2.55
N ARG A 127 1.56 6.27 -2.04
CA ARG A 127 1.57 5.51 -0.78
C ARG A 127 1.04 6.35 0.38
N LEU A 128 1.49 7.60 0.51
CA LEU A 128 1.00 8.52 1.54
C LEU A 128 -0.49 8.83 1.37
N ARG A 129 -0.95 9.05 0.14
CA ARG A 129 -2.38 9.28 -0.14
C ARG A 129 -3.25 8.06 0.21
N VAL A 130 -2.82 6.85 -0.14
CA VAL A 130 -3.49 5.60 0.25
C VAL A 130 -3.60 5.51 1.77
N GLN A 131 -2.51 5.74 2.49
CA GLN A 131 -2.49 5.69 3.96
C GLN A 131 -3.45 6.71 4.59
N GLN A 132 -3.42 7.95 4.11
CA GLN A 132 -4.33 9.00 4.57
C GLN A 132 -5.79 8.60 4.32
N ARG A 133 -6.11 8.11 3.12
CA ARG A 133 -7.48 7.76 2.74
C ARG A 133 -8.00 6.54 3.48
N ALA A 134 -7.19 5.51 3.63
CA ALA A 134 -7.51 4.34 4.45
C ALA A 134 -7.80 4.74 5.91
N GLY A 135 -6.96 5.62 6.47
CA GLY A 135 -7.16 6.15 7.82
C GLY A 135 -8.44 6.97 7.97
N LEU A 136 -8.81 7.78 6.97
CA LEU A 136 -10.09 8.51 6.96
C LEU A 136 -11.28 7.56 6.89
N ASN A 137 -11.24 6.57 6.00
CA ASN A 137 -12.32 5.60 5.84
C ASN A 137 -12.51 4.78 7.13
N GLN A 138 -11.44 4.34 7.77
CA GLN A 138 -11.50 3.63 9.05
C GLN A 138 -12.19 4.47 10.15
N ARG A 139 -11.87 5.76 10.25
CA ARG A 139 -12.52 6.65 11.24
C ARG A 139 -14.00 6.87 10.93
N GLN A 140 -14.36 7.02 9.65
CA GLN A 140 -15.75 7.19 9.23
C GLN A 140 -16.60 5.97 9.57
N LEU A 141 -16.10 4.78 9.25
CA LEU A 141 -16.76 3.51 9.58
C LEU A 141 -16.91 3.32 11.09
N GLY A 142 -15.87 3.63 11.87
CA GLY A 142 -15.94 3.59 13.33
C GLY A 142 -17.04 4.48 13.90
N ARG A 143 -17.13 5.74 13.44
CA ARG A 143 -18.19 6.68 13.86
C ARG A 143 -19.59 6.22 13.46
N ALA A 144 -19.75 5.65 12.27
CA ALA A 144 -21.04 5.11 11.81
C ALA A 144 -21.49 3.93 12.67
N LEU A 145 -20.57 3.03 13.02
CA LEU A 145 -20.84 1.90 13.91
C LEU A 145 -21.19 2.35 15.33
N GLU A 146 -20.48 3.33 15.89
CA GLU A 146 -20.82 3.94 17.18
C GLU A 146 -22.21 4.58 17.19
N PHE A 147 -22.60 5.22 16.08
CA PHE A 147 -23.94 5.79 15.93
C PHE A 147 -25.02 4.71 15.86
N LEU A 148 -24.81 3.65 15.08
CA LEU A 148 -25.72 2.51 15.00
C LEU A 148 -25.87 1.83 16.37
N GLN A 149 -24.78 1.59 17.08
CA GLN A 149 -24.81 1.01 18.43
C GLN A 149 -25.58 1.88 19.43
N ARG A 150 -25.37 3.21 19.41
CA ARG A 150 -26.13 4.15 20.25
C ARG A 150 -27.63 4.15 19.90
N SER A 151 -27.96 4.13 18.62
CA SER A 151 -29.35 4.11 18.15
C SER A 151 -30.04 2.82 18.55
N MET A 152 -29.39 1.67 18.39
CA MET A 152 -29.90 0.38 18.86
C MET A 152 -30.11 0.36 20.38
N LYS A 153 -29.16 0.89 21.16
CA LYS A 153 -29.31 1.01 22.63
C LYS A 153 -30.48 1.90 23.04
N ALA A 154 -30.77 2.97 22.29
CA ALA A 154 -31.91 3.85 22.55
C ALA A 154 -33.27 3.21 22.18
N LEU A 155 -33.28 2.27 21.25
CA LEU A 155 -34.47 1.52 20.84
C LEU A 155 -34.79 0.34 21.78
N VAL A 156 -33.81 -0.12 22.57
CA VAL A 156 -34.05 -1.06 23.67
C VAL A 156 -34.53 -0.23 24.86
N PRO A 157 -35.84 -0.24 25.21
CA PRO A 157 -36.30 0.49 26.38
C PRO A 157 -35.59 -0.06 27.61
N ALA A 158 -35.09 0.84 28.48
CA ALA A 158 -34.75 0.47 29.84
C ALA A 158 -36.06 0.09 30.54
N CYS A 159 -36.45 -1.18 30.44
CA CYS A 159 -37.51 -1.77 31.27
C CYS A 159 -36.99 -1.89 32.70
N THR A 160 -36.71 -0.76 33.35
CA THR A 160 -36.35 -0.70 34.76
C THR A 160 -36.89 0.59 35.34
N GLU A 161 -38.20 0.65 35.55
CA GLU A 161 -38.80 1.42 36.63
C GLU A 161 -40.17 0.82 36.91
N THR A 162 -40.15 -0.14 37.83
CA THR A 162 -41.17 -0.40 38.86
C THR A 162 -42.61 -0.02 38.50
N CYS A 163 -43.40 -1.02 38.10
CA CYS A 163 -44.83 -1.03 38.35
C CYS A 163 -45.05 -1.12 39.88
N SER A 164 -44.84 -0.01 40.57
CA SER A 164 -45.31 0.18 41.95
C SER A 164 -46.78 0.58 41.84
N MET A 165 -47.66 -0.38 42.08
CA MET A 165 -49.10 -0.13 42.20
C MET A 165 -49.39 0.89 43.32
N PRO A 166 -50.44 1.71 43.18
CA PRO A 166 -50.80 2.69 44.20
C PRO A 166 -51.49 2.01 45.39
N GLU A 167 -51.00 2.36 46.58
CA GLU A 167 -51.74 2.72 47.80
C GLU A 167 -53.14 2.13 48.03
N SER A 168 -53.30 1.43 49.17
CA SER A 168 -54.53 1.53 49.97
C SER A 168 -54.25 1.25 51.45
N VAL A 169 -54.27 2.33 52.23
CA VAL A 169 -54.37 2.45 53.71
C VAL A 169 -55.88 2.41 54.09
N PRO A 170 -56.35 2.49 55.35
CA PRO A 170 -56.19 1.69 56.60
C PRO A 170 -57.52 1.00 57.02
N VAL A 171 -57.56 0.19 58.10
CA VAL A 171 -58.71 0.13 59.06
C VAL A 171 -58.22 -0.38 60.43
N ALA A 172 -58.68 0.30 61.48
CA ALA A 172 -58.46 0.03 62.90
C ALA A 172 -59.56 -0.89 63.48
N ASP A 173 -59.18 -1.77 64.42
CA ASP A 173 -59.68 -1.90 65.81
C ASP A 173 -58.89 -3.00 66.54
#